data_AF-A0A6I8W1T2-F1
#
_entry.id   AF-A0A6I8W1T2-F1
#
_cell.length_a   1.000
_cell.length_b   1.000
_cell.length_c   1.000
_cell.angle_alpha   90.00
_cell.angle_beta   90.00
_cell.angle_gamma   90.00
#
_symmetry.space_group_name_H-M   'P 1'
#
loop_
_entity.id
_entity.type
_entity.pdbx_description
1 polymer ?
#
loop_
_entity_poly.entity_id
_entity_poly.type
_entity_poly.pdbx_seq_one_letter_code
_entity_poly.pdbx_strand_id
1 'polypeptide(L)'
;MENDYIKQGDDSNKPLLEEVIYPDIEPGIINRIMIENSFLQDAYRGEERRLHKMEPVVLDQITSIRLEFKNILRIDHLWIIPNLTKLSLNCNKIEVIENMEMLPALTELNLSFNYIEKIENLEKLVNLEVLSLFNNRIEKIENMDALEKLVILSLGCNLINTVAGIERFRFMTNLKVLNLEGNPVAKRTDFCLLLYVIAILPKLNYYEYTFIKNELREEACALFYRELREVEDKQEQEIQSRELEELEQSEAKRLASSFVEHLDGHQLFESLWRGDEDGRILMLVGQQAVELADEYDKDIFELTQEIYKLGLERFGERDEEIQDFLNNLKEGQEELQIMGQKGIEDFLQFKETIFEEARTTLRQLEYNTMHGEDEESPENLVLSDIVDKLNIQFEDAMNDLWQTLMTQELYLHEAIEESTTNFHRKIAELMSKFVEQSQSFFVQLREISVHFSENMTEIVTRFISTKLALQDFDDVPSDLRMCMEDRDAILNLIAGMKDTHTLRIDEREDRIATRSKEFIDQMIDNLNSNEIERHRSKILEINSFIEILTEAMALLPHDIREELAAEEYVV
;
A
#
# COMPACT_ATOMS: atom_id res chain seq x y z
N MET A 1 -45.94 -65.72 -35.16
CA MET A 1 -45.05 -65.78 -33.99
C MET A 1 -44.46 -64.39 -33.87
N GLU A 2 -44.81 -63.73 -32.76
CA GLU A 2 -44.35 -62.45 -32.22
C GLU A 2 -42.84 -62.19 -32.47
N ASN A 3 -42.30 -60.98 -32.64
CA ASN A 3 -42.80 -59.61 -32.50
C ASN A 3 -41.96 -58.66 -33.39
N ASP A 4 -42.63 -57.61 -33.84
CA ASP A 4 -42.25 -56.35 -34.49
C ASP A 4 -40.79 -56.06 -34.88
N TYR A 5 -40.62 -55.89 -36.21
CA TYR A 5 -39.54 -55.16 -36.86
C TYR A 5 -40.06 -53.78 -37.35
N ILE A 6 -39.11 -52.84 -37.54
CA ILE A 6 -39.18 -51.54 -38.26
C ILE A 6 -39.42 -50.34 -37.30
N LYS A 7 -38.47 -49.39 -37.12
CA LYS A 7 -37.85 -48.55 -38.16
C LYS A 7 -36.56 -47.85 -37.69
N GLN A 8 -35.59 -47.78 -38.59
CA GLN A 8 -34.37 -46.95 -38.53
C GLN A 8 -34.69 -45.46 -38.67
N GLY A 9 -33.81 -44.62 -38.10
CA GLY A 9 -33.66 -43.20 -38.42
C GLY A 9 -32.23 -42.75 -38.08
N ASP A 10 -31.47 -42.49 -39.15
CA ASP A 10 -30.13 -41.91 -39.29
C ASP A 10 -29.60 -41.03 -38.13
N ASP A 11 -28.40 -41.35 -37.65
CA ASP A 11 -27.64 -40.55 -36.68
C ASP A 11 -26.26 -40.22 -37.27
N SER A 12 -26.19 -39.09 -37.95
CA SER A 12 -24.95 -38.49 -38.44
C SER A 12 -24.88 -37.02 -38.05
N ASN A 13 -24.71 -36.75 -36.74
CA ASN A 13 -24.13 -35.50 -36.24
C ASN A 13 -23.72 -35.63 -34.76
N LYS A 14 -22.55 -36.21 -34.49
CA LYS A 14 -21.90 -36.11 -33.17
C LYS A 14 -20.87 -34.96 -33.19
N PRO A 15 -20.98 -33.93 -32.34
CA PRO A 15 -19.84 -33.08 -32.00
C PRO A 15 -18.84 -33.89 -31.15
N LEU A 16 -17.57 -33.87 -31.56
CA LEU A 16 -16.46 -34.47 -30.84
C LEU A 16 -16.20 -33.67 -29.55
N LEU A 17 -16.71 -34.17 -28.42
CA LEU A 17 -16.16 -34.06 -27.05
C LEU A 17 -17.21 -34.67 -26.11
N GLU A 18 -17.29 -36.01 -26.09
CA GLU A 18 -17.93 -36.72 -24.99
C GLU A 18 -17.10 -36.45 -23.72
N GLU A 19 -17.65 -35.56 -22.89
CA GLU A 19 -17.61 -35.54 -21.43
C GLU A 19 -16.64 -36.54 -20.78
N VAL A 20 -15.43 -36.09 -20.46
CA VAL A 20 -14.66 -36.70 -19.35
C VAL A 20 -15.26 -36.14 -18.04
N ILE A 21 -16.46 -36.60 -17.69
CA ILE A 21 -17.02 -36.41 -16.35
C ILE A 21 -16.39 -37.50 -15.47
N TYR A 22 -15.52 -37.10 -14.54
CA TYR A 22 -15.16 -37.94 -13.40
C TYR A 22 -16.34 -37.91 -12.41
N PRO A 23 -17.12 -39.01 -12.23
CA PRO A 23 -18.41 -38.96 -11.54
C PRO A 23 -18.31 -38.86 -10.00
N ASP A 24 -17.12 -38.92 -9.40
CA ASP A 24 -16.95 -39.27 -7.97
C ASP A 24 -16.21 -38.22 -7.10
N ILE A 25 -16.08 -36.96 -7.52
CA ILE A 25 -15.48 -35.90 -6.68
C ILE A 25 -16.60 -35.00 -6.17
N GLU A 26 -16.88 -34.98 -4.86
CA GLU A 26 -17.81 -34.01 -4.27
C GLU A 26 -17.32 -32.58 -4.51
N PRO A 27 -18.24 -31.61 -4.76
CA PRO A 27 -17.85 -30.22 -4.97
C PRO A 27 -17.07 -29.67 -3.76
N GLY A 28 -15.87 -29.13 -4.01
CA GLY A 28 -14.89 -28.84 -2.97
C GLY A 28 -14.70 -27.35 -2.68
N ILE A 29 -14.23 -27.06 -1.45
CA ILE A 29 -13.66 -25.76 -1.06
C ILE A 29 -12.14 -25.91 -1.12
N ILE A 30 -11.44 -24.90 -1.67
CA ILE A 30 -9.97 -24.90 -1.65
C ILE A 30 -9.51 -25.03 -0.19
N ASN A 31 -8.62 -25.98 0.06
CA ASN A 31 -8.06 -26.24 1.37
C ASN A 31 -6.55 -26.52 1.27
N ARG A 32 -5.88 -26.51 2.41
CA ARG A 32 -4.44 -26.78 2.53
C ARG A 32 -4.01 -28.07 1.80
N ILE A 33 -4.79 -29.14 1.95
CA ILE A 33 -4.47 -30.45 1.36
C ILE A 33 -4.51 -30.38 -0.18
N MET A 34 -5.47 -29.65 -0.75
CA MET A 34 -5.54 -29.44 -2.20
C MET A 34 -4.34 -28.64 -2.71
N ILE A 35 -3.94 -27.59 -1.98
CA ILE A 35 -2.79 -26.74 -2.32
C ILE A 35 -1.50 -27.57 -2.31
N GLU A 36 -1.21 -28.25 -1.19
CA GLU A 36 0.00 -29.07 -1.03
C GLU A 36 0.06 -30.19 -2.08
N ASN A 37 -1.05 -30.89 -2.31
CA ASN A 37 -1.10 -31.97 -3.31
C ASN A 37 -0.90 -31.47 -4.75
N SER A 38 -1.38 -30.27 -5.06
CA SER A 38 -1.26 -29.70 -6.40
C SER A 38 0.15 -29.17 -6.63
N PHE A 39 0.72 -28.49 -5.64
CA PHE A 39 2.13 -28.08 -5.68
C PHE A 39 3.07 -29.26 -5.88
N LEU A 40 2.88 -30.35 -5.13
CA LEU A 40 3.70 -31.57 -5.27
C LEU A 40 3.47 -32.34 -6.58
N GLN A 41 2.32 -32.17 -7.24
CA GLN A 41 2.05 -32.76 -8.56
C GLN A 41 2.74 -32.00 -9.68
N ASP A 42 2.82 -30.67 -9.56
CA ASP A 42 3.42 -29.81 -10.56
C ASP A 42 4.95 -29.74 -10.42
N ALA A 43 5.48 -29.78 -9.20
CA ALA A 43 6.92 -29.70 -8.93
C ALA A 43 7.70 -30.98 -9.28
N TYR A 44 7.07 -32.17 -9.21
CA TYR A 44 7.79 -33.45 -9.37
C TYR A 44 7.02 -34.46 -10.24
N ARG A 45 7.66 -35.01 -11.27
CA ARG A 45 7.15 -36.14 -12.07
C ARG A 45 7.96 -37.41 -11.76
N GLY A 46 7.29 -38.52 -11.43
CA GLY A 46 7.97 -39.83 -11.25
C GLY A 46 8.57 -40.05 -9.85
N GLU A 47 9.75 -40.68 -9.78
CA GLU A 47 10.40 -41.15 -8.53
C GLU A 47 10.85 -40.02 -7.59
N GLU A 48 11.06 -38.80 -8.09
CA GLU A 48 11.40 -37.60 -7.31
C GLU A 48 10.26 -37.18 -6.35
N ARG A 49 9.00 -37.48 -6.70
CA ARG A 49 7.81 -37.25 -5.86
C ARG A 49 7.81 -38.11 -4.58
N ARG A 50 8.59 -39.19 -4.56
CA ARG A 50 8.71 -40.10 -3.41
C ARG A 50 9.76 -39.66 -2.40
N LEU A 51 10.83 -38.99 -2.85
CA LEU A 51 11.94 -38.52 -2.01
C LEU A 51 11.59 -37.25 -1.23
N HIS A 52 10.88 -36.29 -1.83
CA HIS A 52 10.45 -35.06 -1.15
C HIS A 52 9.26 -35.22 -0.18
N LYS A 53 8.70 -36.43 -0.01
CA LYS A 53 7.70 -36.68 1.04
C LYS A 53 8.26 -36.56 2.47
N MET A 54 9.58 -36.40 2.61
CA MET A 54 10.28 -36.30 3.89
C MET A 54 10.64 -34.86 4.28
N GLU A 55 10.43 -33.87 3.39
CA GLU A 55 10.67 -32.45 3.67
C GLU A 55 9.35 -31.67 3.72
N PRO A 56 9.16 -30.74 4.67
CA PRO A 56 7.96 -29.92 4.75
C PRO A 56 7.89 -28.92 3.59
N VAL A 57 6.72 -28.79 2.96
CA VAL A 57 6.47 -27.79 1.91
C VAL A 57 6.57 -26.39 2.52
N VAL A 58 7.51 -25.58 2.03
CA VAL A 58 7.66 -24.17 2.42
C VAL A 58 6.66 -23.33 1.64
N LEU A 59 5.50 -23.06 2.24
CA LEU A 59 4.37 -22.37 1.58
C LEU A 59 4.74 -20.96 1.07
N ASP A 60 5.62 -20.26 1.79
CA ASP A 60 6.04 -18.90 1.45
C ASP A 60 6.83 -18.81 0.14
N GLN A 61 7.37 -19.93 -0.36
CA GLN A 61 8.10 -19.99 -1.62
C GLN A 61 7.20 -20.33 -2.82
N ILE A 62 5.92 -20.64 -2.58
CA ILE A 62 5.01 -21.03 -3.65
C ILE A 62 4.54 -19.80 -4.43
N THR A 63 5.01 -19.69 -5.67
CA THR A 63 4.69 -18.57 -6.58
C THR A 63 3.68 -18.94 -7.67
N SER A 64 3.46 -20.22 -7.95
CA SER A 64 2.52 -20.67 -8.98
C SER A 64 1.76 -21.92 -8.55
N ILE A 65 0.43 -21.91 -8.70
CA ILE A 65 -0.45 -23.05 -8.38
C ILE A 65 -1.47 -23.29 -9.50
N ARG A 66 -1.67 -24.56 -9.83
CA ARG A 66 -2.73 -25.03 -10.74
C ARG A 66 -3.73 -25.91 -10.01
N LEU A 67 -4.98 -25.46 -9.98
CA LEU A 67 -6.12 -26.12 -9.33
C LEU A 67 -7.22 -26.41 -10.36
N GLU A 68 -6.80 -26.82 -11.55
CA GLU A 68 -7.70 -27.09 -12.68
C GLU A 68 -8.42 -28.43 -12.51
N PHE A 69 -9.68 -28.52 -12.95
CA PHE A 69 -10.47 -29.76 -12.95
C PHE A 69 -10.65 -30.41 -11.56
N LYS A 70 -10.72 -29.60 -10.50
CA LYS A 70 -10.83 -30.08 -9.11
C LYS A 70 -12.27 -30.04 -8.56
N ASN A 71 -13.24 -29.68 -9.38
CA ASN A 71 -14.64 -29.52 -8.99
C ASN A 71 -14.81 -28.51 -7.83
N ILE A 72 -14.03 -27.43 -7.84
CA ILE A 72 -14.07 -26.38 -6.80
C ILE A 72 -15.33 -25.52 -6.96
N LEU A 73 -16.07 -25.31 -5.87
CA LEU A 73 -17.18 -24.35 -5.80
C LEU A 73 -16.77 -23.02 -5.17
N ARG A 74 -15.91 -23.08 -4.14
CA ARG A 74 -15.58 -21.93 -3.29
C ARG A 74 -14.08 -21.70 -3.24
N ILE A 75 -13.67 -20.46 -3.49
CA ILE A 75 -12.27 -20.05 -3.33
C ILE A 75 -12.05 -19.73 -1.85
N ASP A 76 -11.06 -20.36 -1.21
CA ASP A 76 -10.78 -20.19 0.20
C ASP A 76 -9.36 -20.65 0.53
N HIS A 77 -8.87 -20.41 1.75
CA HIS A 77 -7.59 -20.91 2.27
C HIS A 77 -6.34 -20.52 1.45
N LEU A 78 -6.44 -19.59 0.51
CA LEU A 78 -5.29 -19.11 -0.29
C LEU A 78 -4.39 -18.14 0.50
N TRP A 79 -4.81 -17.66 1.68
CA TRP A 79 -3.97 -16.81 2.55
C TRP A 79 -2.70 -17.49 3.06
N ILE A 80 -2.61 -18.83 2.96
CA ILE A 80 -1.42 -19.58 3.40
C ILE A 80 -0.24 -19.48 2.40
N ILE A 81 -0.45 -18.86 1.24
CA ILE A 81 0.51 -18.71 0.13
C ILE A 81 0.54 -17.24 -0.35
N PRO A 82 0.96 -16.30 0.51
CA PRO A 82 0.83 -14.86 0.23
C PRO A 82 1.65 -14.36 -0.96
N ASN A 83 2.71 -15.09 -1.36
CA ASN A 83 3.62 -14.74 -2.45
C ASN A 83 3.20 -15.32 -3.81
N LEU A 84 1.96 -15.81 -3.94
CA LEU A 84 1.46 -16.39 -5.18
C LEU A 84 1.36 -15.33 -6.28
N THR A 85 2.03 -15.57 -7.41
CA THR A 85 2.00 -14.71 -8.59
C THR A 85 1.14 -15.29 -9.72
N LYS A 86 0.99 -16.61 -9.80
CA LYS A 86 0.18 -17.28 -10.84
C LYS A 86 -0.82 -18.27 -10.25
N LEU A 87 -2.10 -18.09 -10.57
CA LEU A 87 -3.18 -18.94 -10.10
C LEU A 87 -4.05 -19.41 -11.26
N SER A 88 -4.09 -20.74 -11.45
CA SER A 88 -4.97 -21.38 -12.43
C SER A 88 -6.12 -22.10 -11.73
N LEU A 89 -7.35 -21.66 -11.97
CA LEU A 89 -8.59 -22.20 -11.41
C LEU A 89 -9.59 -22.58 -12.52
N ASN A 90 -9.12 -22.79 -13.75
CA ASN A 90 -10.02 -23.11 -14.85
C ASN A 90 -10.67 -24.49 -14.73
N CYS A 91 -11.82 -24.64 -15.38
CA CYS A 91 -12.60 -25.88 -15.44
C CYS A 91 -13.04 -26.36 -14.04
N ASN A 92 -13.61 -25.44 -13.26
CA ASN A 92 -14.21 -25.71 -11.96
C ASN A 92 -15.70 -25.31 -11.99
N LYS A 93 -16.32 -25.15 -10.82
CA LYS A 93 -17.73 -24.79 -10.67
C LYS A 93 -17.90 -23.50 -9.85
N ILE A 94 -16.92 -22.60 -9.91
CA ILE A 94 -16.91 -21.36 -9.14
C ILE A 94 -17.99 -20.42 -9.68
N GLU A 95 -18.84 -19.88 -8.79
CA GLU A 95 -19.91 -18.92 -9.14
C GLU A 95 -19.58 -17.49 -8.71
N VAL A 96 -18.73 -17.33 -7.68
CA VAL A 96 -18.36 -16.05 -7.09
C VAL A 96 -16.84 -15.96 -7.00
N ILE A 97 -16.28 -14.82 -7.43
CA ILE A 97 -14.87 -14.49 -7.18
C ILE A 97 -14.80 -13.97 -5.75
N GLU A 98 -14.01 -14.60 -4.89
CA GLU A 98 -13.92 -14.25 -3.46
C GLU A 98 -12.53 -14.53 -2.90
N ASN A 99 -12.18 -13.88 -1.79
CA ASN A 99 -10.92 -14.07 -1.07
C ASN A 99 -9.66 -13.77 -1.91
N MET A 100 -9.78 -12.91 -2.92
CA MET A 100 -8.65 -12.48 -3.78
C MET A 100 -7.79 -11.40 -3.12
N GLU A 101 -8.35 -10.65 -2.16
CA GLU A 101 -7.65 -9.60 -1.41
C GLU A 101 -6.42 -10.12 -0.63
N MET A 102 -6.37 -11.43 -0.39
CA MET A 102 -5.26 -12.12 0.26
C MET A 102 -4.06 -12.37 -0.67
N LEU A 103 -4.19 -12.09 -1.98
CA LEU A 103 -3.18 -12.38 -3.00
C LEU A 103 -2.73 -11.11 -3.78
N PRO A 104 -2.20 -10.08 -3.10
CA PRO A 104 -1.84 -8.80 -3.75
C PRO A 104 -0.67 -8.92 -4.75
N ALA A 105 0.11 -10.01 -4.69
CA ALA A 105 1.24 -10.28 -5.58
C ALA A 105 0.84 -10.93 -6.91
N LEU A 106 -0.45 -11.27 -7.11
CA LEU A 106 -0.91 -12.01 -8.27
C LEU A 106 -0.75 -11.21 -9.57
N THR A 107 -0.08 -11.81 -10.55
CA THR A 107 0.13 -11.25 -11.91
C THR A 107 -0.66 -12.01 -12.97
N GLU A 108 -0.96 -13.29 -12.76
CA GLU A 108 -1.76 -14.10 -13.68
C GLU A 108 -2.88 -14.85 -12.96
N LEU A 109 -4.12 -14.64 -13.41
CA LEU A 109 -5.31 -15.31 -12.89
C LEU A 109 -6.13 -15.92 -14.02
N ASN A 110 -6.32 -17.24 -13.97
CA ASN A 110 -7.18 -17.95 -14.90
C ASN A 110 -8.39 -18.56 -14.19
N LEU A 111 -9.57 -18.00 -14.47
CA LEU A 111 -10.88 -18.42 -13.96
C LEU A 111 -11.78 -18.92 -15.11
N SER A 112 -11.21 -19.32 -16.24
CA SER A 112 -11.97 -19.75 -17.41
C SER A 112 -12.78 -21.03 -17.15
N PHE A 113 -13.88 -21.26 -17.85
CA PHE A 113 -14.72 -22.45 -17.71
C PHE A 113 -15.23 -22.64 -16.28
N ASN A 114 -15.86 -21.60 -15.74
CA ASN A 114 -16.55 -21.59 -14.45
C ASN A 114 -17.99 -21.07 -14.66
N TYR A 115 -18.70 -20.74 -13.59
CA TYR A 115 -20.08 -20.24 -13.61
C TYR A 115 -20.20 -18.82 -13.06
N ILE A 116 -19.14 -18.02 -13.16
CA ILE A 116 -19.07 -16.67 -12.61
C ILE A 116 -20.05 -15.75 -13.34
N GLU A 117 -20.90 -15.05 -12.59
CA GLU A 117 -21.92 -14.13 -13.15
C GLU A 117 -21.50 -12.65 -13.12
N LYS A 118 -20.57 -12.30 -12.22
CA LYS A 118 -20.13 -10.91 -12.01
C LYS A 118 -18.62 -10.81 -11.85
N ILE A 119 -18.07 -9.69 -12.33
CA ILE A 119 -16.69 -9.29 -12.07
C ILE A 119 -16.72 -8.49 -10.76
N GLU A 120 -16.17 -9.05 -9.70
CA GLU A 120 -16.13 -8.44 -8.36
C GLU A 120 -14.93 -8.96 -7.57
N ASN A 121 -14.56 -8.26 -6.50
CA ASN A 121 -13.49 -8.66 -5.59
C ASN A 121 -12.11 -8.77 -6.28
N LEU A 122 -11.84 -7.93 -7.27
CA LEU A 122 -10.54 -7.87 -7.94
C LEU A 122 -9.78 -6.57 -7.61
N GLU A 123 -10.32 -5.67 -6.78
CA GLU A 123 -9.81 -4.30 -6.60
C GLU A 123 -8.43 -4.25 -5.94
N LYS A 124 -8.04 -5.32 -5.23
CA LYS A 124 -6.73 -5.45 -4.58
C LYS A 124 -5.65 -6.06 -5.48
N LEU A 125 -6.02 -6.62 -6.63
CA LEU A 125 -5.08 -7.26 -7.57
C LEU A 125 -4.41 -6.23 -8.49
N VAL A 126 -3.83 -5.18 -7.92
CA VAL A 126 -3.21 -4.05 -8.65
C VAL A 126 -2.00 -4.44 -9.51
N ASN A 127 -1.46 -5.65 -9.29
CA ASN A 127 -0.34 -6.22 -10.05
C ASN A 127 -0.78 -7.16 -11.18
N LEU A 128 -2.07 -7.37 -11.38
CA LEU A 128 -2.58 -8.33 -12.34
C LEU A 128 -2.29 -7.89 -13.78
N GLU A 129 -1.60 -8.74 -14.55
CA GLU A 129 -1.22 -8.52 -15.94
C GLU A 129 -2.06 -9.38 -16.90
N VAL A 130 -2.47 -10.57 -16.46
CA VAL A 130 -3.25 -11.51 -17.26
C VAL A 130 -4.48 -11.97 -16.48
N LEU A 131 -5.66 -11.71 -17.03
CA LEU A 131 -6.93 -12.18 -16.50
C LEU A 131 -7.71 -12.94 -17.57
N SER A 132 -8.00 -14.21 -17.29
CA SER A 132 -8.83 -15.04 -18.16
C SER A 132 -10.13 -15.44 -17.45
N LEU A 133 -11.24 -14.95 -17.97
CA LEU A 133 -12.62 -15.21 -17.55
C LEU A 133 -13.42 -15.87 -18.69
N PHE A 134 -12.73 -16.56 -19.60
CA PHE A 134 -13.34 -17.16 -20.79
C PHE A 134 -14.36 -18.23 -20.42
N ASN A 135 -15.49 -18.28 -21.11
CA ASN A 135 -16.56 -19.26 -20.88
C ASN A 135 -17.08 -19.27 -19.42
N ASN A 136 -17.63 -18.13 -19.01
CA ASN A 136 -18.36 -17.92 -17.77
C ASN A 136 -19.78 -17.40 -18.08
N ARG A 137 -20.49 -16.84 -17.10
CA ARG A 137 -21.86 -16.31 -17.23
C ARG A 137 -21.92 -14.79 -17.01
N ILE A 138 -20.82 -14.07 -17.27
CA ILE A 138 -20.73 -12.63 -17.01
C ILE A 138 -21.63 -11.86 -17.97
N GLU A 139 -22.48 -10.99 -17.43
CA GLU A 139 -23.41 -10.17 -18.23
C GLU A 139 -22.92 -8.73 -18.47
N LYS A 140 -22.06 -8.22 -17.59
CA LYS A 140 -21.63 -6.80 -17.58
C LYS A 140 -20.13 -6.68 -17.40
N ILE A 141 -19.56 -5.65 -18.03
CA ILE A 141 -18.19 -5.21 -17.81
C ILE A 141 -18.23 -4.11 -16.73
N GLU A 142 -17.76 -4.43 -15.53
CA GLU A 142 -17.74 -3.53 -14.37
C GLU A 142 -16.57 -3.89 -13.44
N ASN A 143 -16.23 -3.00 -12.49
CA ASN A 143 -15.23 -3.23 -11.44
C ASN A 143 -13.81 -3.57 -11.93
N MET A 144 -13.41 -3.02 -13.08
CA MET A 144 -12.10 -3.27 -13.71
C MET A 144 -11.11 -2.10 -13.54
N ASP A 145 -11.55 -0.96 -12.98
CA ASP A 145 -10.80 0.29 -12.97
C ASP A 145 -9.46 0.21 -12.19
N ALA A 146 -9.38 -0.67 -11.18
CA ALA A 146 -8.19 -0.86 -10.36
C ALA A 146 -7.07 -1.69 -11.02
N LEU A 147 -7.35 -2.38 -12.13
CA LEU A 147 -6.43 -3.31 -12.79
C LEU A 147 -5.53 -2.60 -13.81
N GLU A 148 -4.81 -1.56 -13.39
CA GLU A 148 -4.06 -0.65 -14.27
C GLU A 148 -2.90 -1.32 -15.05
N LYS A 149 -2.36 -2.42 -14.49
CA LYS A 149 -1.27 -3.21 -15.11
C LYS A 149 -1.77 -4.28 -16.07
N LEU A 150 -3.07 -4.45 -16.24
CA LEU A 150 -3.63 -5.52 -17.05
C LEU A 150 -3.21 -5.38 -18.52
N VAL A 151 -2.60 -6.42 -19.07
CA VAL A 151 -2.10 -6.49 -20.45
C VAL A 151 -3.01 -7.36 -21.31
N ILE A 152 -3.51 -8.47 -20.75
CA ILE A 152 -4.31 -9.47 -21.45
C ILE A 152 -5.61 -9.70 -20.67
N LEU A 153 -6.74 -9.46 -21.33
CA LEU A 153 -8.08 -9.73 -20.79
C LEU A 153 -8.85 -10.65 -21.73
N SER A 154 -9.28 -11.80 -21.23
CA SER A 154 -10.16 -12.72 -21.95
C SER A 154 -11.54 -12.78 -21.30
N LEU A 155 -12.55 -12.30 -22.01
CA LEU A 155 -13.97 -12.30 -21.64
C LEU A 155 -14.83 -13.04 -22.68
N GLY A 156 -14.20 -13.84 -23.55
CA GLY A 156 -14.91 -14.61 -24.58
C GLY A 156 -15.89 -15.64 -23.99
N CYS A 157 -16.90 -16.02 -24.76
CA CYS A 157 -17.95 -16.97 -24.40
C CYS A 157 -18.69 -16.64 -23.09
N ASN A 158 -18.96 -15.36 -22.84
CA ASN A 158 -19.81 -14.90 -21.72
C ASN A 158 -21.22 -14.48 -22.22
N LEU A 159 -21.99 -13.80 -21.36
CA LEU A 159 -23.35 -13.35 -21.61
C LEU A 159 -23.44 -11.82 -21.84
N ILE A 160 -22.33 -11.16 -22.17
CA ILE A 160 -22.27 -9.71 -22.37
C ILE A 160 -23.08 -9.31 -23.61
N ASN A 161 -24.12 -8.49 -23.40
CA ASN A 161 -25.09 -8.13 -24.45
C ASN A 161 -25.04 -6.66 -24.88
N THR A 162 -24.19 -5.85 -24.24
CA THR A 162 -24.04 -4.41 -24.47
C THR A 162 -22.56 -4.03 -24.58
N VAL A 163 -22.29 -2.84 -25.12
CA VAL A 163 -20.94 -2.25 -25.19
C VAL A 163 -20.58 -1.42 -23.97
N ALA A 164 -21.55 -1.18 -23.06
CA ALA A 164 -21.31 -0.43 -21.83
C ALA A 164 -20.20 -1.08 -21.00
N GLY A 165 -19.27 -0.26 -20.51
CA GLY A 165 -18.10 -0.69 -19.75
C GLY A 165 -16.85 -0.90 -20.60
N ILE A 166 -16.97 -1.07 -21.93
CA ILE A 166 -15.79 -1.19 -22.82
C ILE A 166 -14.97 0.11 -22.78
N GLU A 167 -15.62 1.27 -22.73
CA GLU A 167 -14.95 2.57 -22.65
C GLU A 167 -14.08 2.73 -21.40
N ARG A 168 -14.39 2.02 -20.30
CA ARG A 168 -13.59 2.04 -19.07
C ARG A 168 -12.20 1.44 -19.30
N PHE A 169 -12.04 0.57 -20.29
CA PHE A 169 -10.75 0.01 -20.66
C PHE A 169 -9.77 1.06 -21.21
N ARG A 170 -10.22 2.28 -21.52
CA ARG A 170 -9.34 3.40 -21.87
C ARG A 170 -8.48 3.88 -20.70
N PHE A 171 -8.88 3.61 -19.45
CA PHE A 171 -8.08 3.89 -18.25
C PHE A 171 -7.02 2.81 -17.98
N MET A 172 -7.21 1.58 -18.49
CA MET A 172 -6.20 0.51 -18.45
C MET A 172 -5.15 0.72 -19.55
N THR A 173 -4.20 1.63 -19.29
CA THR A 173 -3.23 2.08 -20.30
C THR A 173 -2.31 0.99 -20.86
N ASN A 174 -2.16 -0.12 -20.12
CA ASN A 174 -1.34 -1.27 -20.49
C ASN A 174 -2.08 -2.35 -21.29
N LEU A 175 -3.42 -2.28 -21.41
CA LEU A 175 -4.20 -3.33 -22.07
C LEU A 175 -3.84 -3.44 -23.55
N LYS A 176 -3.30 -4.59 -23.97
CA LYS A 176 -2.86 -4.86 -25.36
C LYS A 176 -3.70 -5.92 -26.05
N VAL A 177 -4.27 -6.86 -25.29
CA VAL A 177 -5.02 -8.00 -25.84
C VAL A 177 -6.38 -8.08 -25.17
N LEU A 178 -7.44 -8.06 -25.98
CA LEU A 178 -8.81 -8.21 -25.51
C LEU A 178 -9.53 -9.29 -26.34
N ASN A 179 -10.20 -10.21 -25.66
CA ASN A 179 -11.07 -11.19 -26.30
C ASN A 179 -12.51 -11.03 -25.79
N LEU A 180 -13.45 -10.79 -26.71
CA LEU A 180 -14.90 -10.71 -26.45
C LEU A 180 -15.69 -11.69 -27.33
N GLU A 181 -15.02 -12.64 -27.99
CA GLU A 181 -15.65 -13.59 -28.91
C GLU A 181 -16.82 -14.33 -28.26
N GLY A 182 -17.85 -14.68 -29.02
CA GLY A 182 -18.90 -15.58 -28.54
C GLY A 182 -19.94 -14.96 -27.60
N ASN A 183 -19.73 -13.72 -27.13
CA ASN A 183 -20.72 -12.94 -26.39
C ASN A 183 -21.93 -12.55 -27.27
N PRO A 184 -23.14 -12.40 -26.71
CA PRO A 184 -24.32 -11.93 -27.44
C PRO A 184 -24.08 -10.62 -28.23
N VAL A 185 -23.34 -9.67 -27.67
CA VAL A 185 -23.03 -8.40 -28.36
C VAL A 185 -22.19 -8.59 -29.63
N ALA A 186 -21.32 -9.61 -29.68
CA ALA A 186 -20.49 -9.93 -30.84
C ALA A 186 -21.28 -10.61 -31.97
N LYS A 187 -22.45 -11.20 -31.68
CA LYS A 187 -23.29 -11.93 -32.64
C LYS A 187 -24.32 -11.05 -33.36
N ARG A 188 -24.37 -9.76 -33.03
CA ARG A 188 -25.31 -8.79 -33.62
C ARG A 188 -24.97 -8.54 -35.09
N THR A 189 -25.97 -8.63 -35.96
CA THR A 189 -25.79 -8.37 -37.41
C THR A 189 -25.89 -6.90 -37.78
N ASP A 190 -26.54 -6.11 -36.92
CA ASP A 190 -26.77 -4.67 -37.09
C ASP A 190 -25.62 -3.81 -36.53
N PHE A 191 -24.67 -4.42 -35.84
CA PHE A 191 -23.60 -3.73 -35.13
C PHE A 191 -22.29 -4.51 -35.18
N CYS A 192 -21.23 -3.89 -35.70
CA CYS A 192 -19.91 -4.51 -35.79
C CYS A 192 -19.07 -4.21 -34.54
N LEU A 193 -19.08 -5.13 -33.57
CA LEU A 193 -18.33 -4.99 -32.32
C LEU A 193 -16.82 -4.83 -32.54
N LEU A 194 -16.25 -5.57 -33.51
CA LEU A 194 -14.84 -5.51 -33.87
C LEU A 194 -14.41 -4.06 -34.16
N LEU A 195 -15.11 -3.39 -35.07
CA LEU A 195 -14.79 -2.02 -35.45
C LEU A 195 -15.03 -1.05 -34.29
N TYR A 196 -16.09 -1.27 -33.49
CA TYR A 196 -16.34 -0.43 -32.31
C TYR A 196 -15.20 -0.50 -31.30
N VAL A 197 -14.77 -1.70 -30.92
CA VAL A 197 -13.68 -1.90 -29.96
C VAL A 197 -12.38 -1.27 -30.46
N ILE A 198 -12.06 -1.45 -31.75
CA ILE A 198 -10.86 -0.87 -32.36
C ILE A 198 -10.89 0.67 -32.33
N ALA A 199 -12.07 1.27 -32.55
CA ALA A 199 -12.24 2.72 -32.52
C ALA A 199 -12.11 3.26 -31.09
N ILE A 200 -12.81 2.66 -30.12
CA ILE A 200 -12.88 3.14 -28.74
C ILE A 200 -11.57 2.89 -27.96
N LEU A 201 -10.84 1.82 -28.29
CA LEU A 201 -9.61 1.41 -27.59
C LEU A 201 -8.35 1.62 -28.46
N PRO A 202 -7.78 2.84 -28.49
CA PRO A 202 -6.68 3.17 -29.39
C PRO A 202 -5.36 2.43 -29.09
N LYS A 203 -5.16 2.01 -27.82
CA LYS A 203 -3.92 1.36 -27.36
C LYS A 203 -3.91 -0.18 -27.52
N LEU A 204 -5.02 -0.76 -27.99
CA LEU A 204 -5.18 -2.20 -28.16
C LEU A 204 -4.40 -2.69 -29.40
N ASN A 205 -3.62 -3.75 -29.25
CA ASN A 205 -2.82 -4.34 -30.33
C ASN A 205 -3.50 -5.55 -30.96
N TYR A 206 -4.15 -6.37 -30.14
CA TYR A 206 -4.82 -7.60 -30.56
C TYR A 206 -6.25 -7.63 -30.05
N TYR A 207 -7.18 -7.96 -30.95
CA TYR A 207 -8.56 -8.24 -30.61
C TYR A 207 -8.92 -9.65 -31.10
N GLU A 208 -9.50 -10.47 -30.22
CA GLU A 208 -9.78 -11.90 -30.52
C GLU A 208 -8.54 -12.62 -31.07
N TYR A 209 -7.39 -12.34 -30.44
CA TYR A 209 -6.06 -12.85 -30.81
C TYR A 209 -5.59 -12.50 -32.24
N THR A 210 -6.29 -11.61 -32.93
CA THR A 210 -5.93 -11.12 -34.26
C THR A 210 -5.29 -9.75 -34.16
N PHE A 211 -4.16 -9.55 -34.86
CA PHE A 211 -3.45 -8.27 -34.89
C PHE A 211 -4.28 -7.19 -35.60
N ILE A 212 -4.45 -6.04 -34.94
CA ILE A 212 -5.19 -4.90 -35.48
C ILE A 212 -4.27 -4.12 -36.42
N LYS A 213 -4.65 -4.07 -37.70
CA LYS A 213 -3.93 -3.28 -38.71
C LYS A 213 -4.33 -1.81 -38.63
N ASN A 214 -3.43 -0.93 -39.05
CA ASN A 214 -3.68 0.52 -39.02
C ASN A 214 -4.81 0.93 -39.98
N GLU A 215 -4.92 0.29 -41.15
CA GLU A 215 -5.99 0.60 -42.11
C GLU A 215 -7.38 0.31 -41.53
N LEU A 216 -7.50 -0.79 -40.79
CA LEU A 216 -8.73 -1.17 -40.09
C LEU A 216 -9.09 -0.18 -38.97
N ARG A 217 -8.06 0.40 -38.32
CA ARG A 217 -8.25 1.43 -37.29
C ARG A 217 -8.79 2.73 -37.86
N GLU A 218 -8.26 3.18 -39.00
CA GLU A 218 -8.77 4.37 -39.69
C GLU A 218 -10.24 4.20 -40.11
N GLU A 219 -10.59 3.03 -40.66
CA GLU A 219 -11.97 2.69 -41.02
C GLU A 219 -12.90 2.67 -39.79
N ALA A 220 -12.48 2.00 -38.72
CA ALA A 220 -13.21 1.92 -37.46
C ALA A 220 -13.49 3.31 -36.85
N CYS A 221 -12.47 4.16 -36.77
CA CYS A 221 -12.60 5.52 -36.23
C CYS A 221 -13.51 6.40 -37.11
N ALA A 222 -13.47 6.25 -38.43
CA ALA A 222 -14.36 6.97 -39.33
C ALA A 222 -15.83 6.54 -39.17
N LEU A 223 -16.08 5.25 -38.94
CA LEU A 223 -17.42 4.70 -38.76
C LEU A 223 -18.05 5.13 -37.42
N PHE A 224 -17.28 5.11 -36.34
CA PHE A 224 -17.74 5.40 -34.97
C PHE A 224 -17.30 6.78 -34.46
N TYR A 225 -17.15 7.76 -35.35
CA TYR A 225 -16.57 9.06 -34.99
C TYR A 225 -17.38 9.81 -33.92
N ARG A 226 -18.71 9.62 -33.89
CA ARG A 226 -19.60 10.30 -32.91
C ARG A 226 -19.42 9.71 -31.53
N GLU A 227 -19.51 8.38 -31.45
CA GLU A 227 -19.33 7.61 -30.23
C GLU A 227 -17.93 7.80 -29.67
N LEU A 228 -16.90 7.80 -30.53
CA LEU A 228 -15.53 8.07 -30.14
C LEU A 228 -15.39 9.45 -29.48
N ARG A 229 -15.96 10.49 -30.11
CA ARG A 229 -15.92 11.85 -29.57
C ARG A 229 -16.63 11.97 -28.22
N GLU A 230 -17.81 11.38 -28.09
CA GLU A 230 -18.55 11.38 -26.81
C GLU A 230 -17.78 10.66 -25.70
N VAL A 231 -17.09 9.57 -26.01
CA VAL A 231 -16.24 8.85 -25.06
C VAL A 231 -14.98 9.64 -24.71
N GLU A 232 -14.35 10.30 -25.69
CA GLU A 232 -13.19 11.17 -25.47
C GLU A 232 -13.52 12.35 -24.58
N ASP A 233 -14.62 13.07 -24.86
CA ASP A 233 -15.06 14.22 -24.06
C ASP A 233 -15.34 13.79 -22.61
N LYS A 234 -15.99 12.64 -22.40
CA LYS A 234 -16.23 12.09 -21.05
C LYS A 234 -14.94 11.67 -20.35
N GLN A 235 -14.03 11.02 -21.07
CA GLN A 235 -12.74 10.60 -20.52
C GLN A 235 -11.93 11.81 -20.09
N GLU A 236 -11.86 12.86 -20.91
CA GLU A 236 -11.13 14.08 -20.60
C GLU A 236 -11.70 14.78 -19.37
N GLN A 237 -13.04 14.89 -19.27
CA GLN A 237 -13.70 15.44 -18.07
C GLN A 237 -13.39 14.63 -16.80
N GLU A 238 -13.42 13.29 -16.88
CA GLU A 238 -13.13 12.43 -15.75
C GLU A 238 -11.65 12.51 -15.34
N ILE A 239 -10.72 12.57 -16.30
CA ILE A 239 -9.29 12.78 -16.02
C ILE A 239 -9.08 14.13 -15.32
N GLN A 240 -9.65 15.21 -15.85
CA GLN A 240 -9.55 16.54 -15.24
C GLN A 240 -10.13 16.58 -13.83
N SER A 241 -11.27 15.92 -13.59
CA SER A 241 -11.87 15.81 -12.25
C SER A 241 -10.95 15.06 -11.29
N ARG A 242 -10.38 13.92 -11.72
CA ARG A 242 -9.45 13.14 -10.89
C ARG A 242 -8.16 13.90 -10.59
N GLU A 243 -7.59 14.58 -11.58
CA GLU A 243 -6.40 15.42 -11.40
C GLU A 243 -6.67 16.58 -10.44
N LEU A 244 -7.84 17.22 -10.53
CA LEU A 244 -8.25 18.27 -9.60
C LEU A 244 -8.44 17.72 -8.19
N GLU A 245 -9.15 16.60 -8.03
CA GLU A 245 -9.34 15.94 -6.73
C GLU A 245 -8.00 15.51 -6.10
N GLU A 246 -7.07 14.97 -6.90
CA GLU A 246 -5.75 14.59 -6.44
C GLU A 246 -4.93 15.82 -6.02
N LEU A 247 -5.01 16.92 -6.78
CA LEU A 247 -4.39 18.19 -6.42
C LEU A 247 -4.95 18.74 -5.11
N GLU A 248 -6.28 18.81 -4.96
CA GLU A 248 -6.94 19.24 -3.73
C GLU A 248 -6.57 18.36 -2.53
N GLN A 249 -6.51 17.04 -2.71
CA GLN A 249 -6.07 16.12 -1.66
C GLN A 249 -4.59 16.32 -1.30
N SER A 250 -3.72 16.55 -2.29
CA SER A 250 -2.31 16.82 -2.07
C SER A 250 -2.09 18.13 -1.31
N GLU A 251 -2.85 19.17 -1.66
CA GLU A 251 -2.82 20.44 -0.98
C GLU A 251 -3.38 20.34 0.44
N ALA A 252 -4.51 19.65 0.63
CA ALA A 252 -5.07 19.40 1.96
C ALA A 252 -4.09 18.65 2.86
N LYS A 253 -3.38 17.64 2.34
CA LYS A 253 -2.30 16.94 3.07
C LYS A 253 -1.16 17.88 3.44
N ARG A 254 -0.73 18.75 2.51
CA ARG A 254 0.30 19.77 2.76
C ARG A 254 -0.12 20.72 3.86
N LEU A 255 -1.32 21.30 3.78
CA LEU A 255 -1.87 22.23 4.78
C LEU A 255 -2.05 21.57 6.15
N ALA A 256 -2.52 20.31 6.16
CA ALA A 256 -2.61 19.55 7.40
C ALA A 256 -1.22 19.32 8.02
N SER A 257 -0.18 19.09 7.21
CA SER A 257 1.19 18.84 7.68
C SER A 257 1.87 20.12 8.20
N SER A 258 1.45 21.29 7.73
CA SER A 258 1.84 22.61 8.24
C SER A 258 0.94 23.14 9.36
N PHE A 259 -0.05 22.36 9.81
CA PHE A 259 -1.00 22.67 10.88
C PHE A 259 -1.95 23.85 10.60
N VAL A 260 -1.99 24.35 9.37
CA VAL A 260 -2.80 25.53 8.97
C VAL A 260 -4.00 25.18 8.10
N GLU A 261 -4.46 23.92 8.14
CA GLU A 261 -5.70 23.52 7.48
C GLU A 261 -6.88 24.42 7.88
N HIS A 262 -7.72 24.83 6.93
CA HIS A 262 -8.86 25.73 7.16
C HIS A 262 -8.48 27.14 7.66
N LEU A 263 -7.24 27.57 7.42
CA LEU A 263 -6.78 28.96 7.60
C LEU A 263 -6.34 29.57 6.25
N ASP A 264 -6.50 28.84 5.15
CA ASP A 264 -6.18 29.24 3.78
C ASP A 264 -7.22 30.19 3.17
N GLY A 265 -8.39 30.33 3.81
CA GLY A 265 -9.51 31.16 3.36
C GLY A 265 -10.32 31.72 4.54
N HIS A 266 -11.64 31.82 4.36
CA HIS A 266 -12.58 32.32 5.36
C HIS A 266 -13.14 31.24 6.30
N GLN A 267 -12.60 30.01 6.26
CA GLN A 267 -13.21 28.87 6.93
C GLN A 267 -13.25 29.01 8.46
N LEU A 268 -12.25 29.66 9.07
CA LEU A 268 -12.29 29.97 10.50
C LEU A 268 -13.46 30.92 10.82
N PHE A 269 -13.63 32.00 10.03
CA PHE A 269 -14.75 32.94 10.20
C PHE A 269 -16.10 32.25 10.01
N GLU A 270 -16.27 31.45 8.96
CA GLU A 270 -17.49 30.67 8.73
C GLU A 270 -17.80 29.73 9.91
N SER A 271 -16.77 29.18 10.56
CA SER A 271 -16.93 28.32 11.73
C SER A 271 -17.45 29.05 12.97
N LEU A 272 -17.18 30.36 13.10
CA LEU A 272 -17.67 31.18 14.22
C LEU A 272 -19.21 31.23 14.24
N TRP A 273 -19.81 31.37 13.06
CA TRP A 273 -21.27 31.42 12.88
C TRP A 273 -21.95 30.05 12.82
N ARG A 274 -21.16 28.96 12.81
CA ARG A 274 -21.67 27.61 12.67
C ARG A 274 -22.30 27.12 13.98
N GLY A 275 -23.62 27.21 14.03
CA GLY A 275 -24.42 26.84 15.21
C GLY A 275 -24.66 27.99 16.18
N ASP A 276 -24.26 29.21 15.82
CA ASP A 276 -24.55 30.42 16.59
C ASP A 276 -25.97 30.93 16.29
N GLU A 277 -26.92 30.53 17.13
CA GLU A 277 -28.32 30.98 17.03
C GLU A 277 -28.47 32.43 17.53
N ASP A 278 -27.70 32.83 18.54
CA ASP A 278 -27.77 34.15 19.16
C ASP A 278 -27.26 35.23 18.20
N GLY A 279 -26.12 35.02 17.56
CA GLY A 279 -25.59 35.92 16.54
C GLY A 279 -26.55 36.07 15.36
N ARG A 280 -27.21 35.00 14.91
CA ARG A 280 -28.23 35.08 13.84
C ARG A 280 -29.38 36.00 14.21
N ILE A 281 -29.83 35.97 15.47
CA ILE A 281 -30.87 36.89 15.96
C ILE A 281 -30.35 38.33 15.94
N LEU A 282 -29.10 38.56 16.35
CA LEU A 282 -28.49 39.90 16.34
C LEU A 282 -28.33 40.48 14.93
N MET A 283 -28.08 39.65 13.92
CA MET A 283 -28.00 40.07 12.51
C MET A 283 -29.33 40.61 11.97
N LEU A 284 -30.46 40.30 12.62
CA LEU A 284 -31.78 40.79 12.23
C LEU A 284 -31.97 42.31 12.47
N VAL A 285 -31.03 42.97 13.16
CA VAL A 285 -31.00 44.45 13.31
C VAL A 285 -30.84 45.15 11.95
N GLY A 286 -30.38 44.43 10.93
CA GLY A 286 -30.38 44.88 9.53
C GLY A 286 -29.00 45.37 9.08
N GLN A 287 -29.00 46.31 8.15
CA GLN A 287 -27.81 46.68 7.37
C GLN A 287 -26.57 47.04 8.23
N GLN A 288 -26.73 47.74 9.35
CA GLN A 288 -25.60 48.12 10.20
C GLN A 288 -24.90 46.92 10.84
N ALA A 289 -25.64 45.87 11.21
CA ALA A 289 -25.05 44.65 11.75
C ALA A 289 -24.33 43.84 10.66
N VAL A 290 -24.88 43.83 9.44
CA VAL A 290 -24.26 43.19 8.27
C VAL A 290 -22.94 43.89 7.91
N GLU A 291 -22.93 45.21 7.84
CA GLU A 291 -21.72 45.98 7.55
C GLU A 291 -20.63 45.74 8.60
N LEU A 292 -21.00 45.67 9.89
CA LEU A 292 -20.06 45.34 10.96
C LEU A 292 -19.53 43.90 10.88
N ALA A 293 -20.37 42.93 10.48
CA ALA A 293 -19.93 41.54 10.28
C ALA A 293 -18.98 41.40 9.07
N ASP A 294 -19.18 42.19 8.01
CA ASP A 294 -18.27 42.24 6.85
C ASP A 294 -16.91 42.86 7.20
N GLU A 295 -16.88 43.84 8.12
CA GLU A 295 -15.63 44.36 8.69
C GLU A 295 -14.94 43.32 9.57
N TYR A 296 -15.72 42.63 10.41
CA TYR A 296 -15.21 41.56 11.26
C TYR A 296 -14.60 40.40 10.48
N ASP A 297 -15.21 39.98 9.36
CA ASP A 297 -14.65 38.96 8.45
C ASP A 297 -13.27 39.38 7.91
N LYS A 298 -13.13 40.64 7.48
CA LYS A 298 -11.85 41.16 6.97
C LYS A 298 -10.77 41.14 8.04
N ASP A 299 -11.09 41.61 9.25
CA ASP A 299 -10.12 41.66 10.36
C ASP A 299 -9.68 40.24 10.78
N ILE A 300 -10.63 39.29 10.84
CA ILE A 300 -10.33 37.87 11.11
C ILE A 300 -9.49 37.27 9.98
N PHE A 301 -9.84 37.53 8.71
CA PHE A 301 -9.14 37.01 7.55
C PHE A 301 -7.69 37.49 7.50
N GLU A 302 -7.44 38.79 7.72
CA GLU A 302 -6.09 39.35 7.73
C GLU A 302 -5.18 38.63 8.74
N LEU A 303 -5.62 38.44 9.99
CA LEU A 303 -4.84 37.70 10.98
C LEU A 303 -4.70 36.22 10.66
N THR A 304 -5.76 35.60 10.15
CA THR A 304 -5.75 34.19 9.75
C THR A 304 -4.73 33.93 8.64
N GLN A 305 -4.61 34.86 7.68
CA GLN A 305 -3.60 34.78 6.62
C GLN A 305 -2.16 34.95 7.13
N GLU A 306 -1.94 35.72 8.20
CA GLU A 306 -0.63 35.81 8.84
C GLU A 306 -0.25 34.50 9.55
N ILE A 307 -1.19 33.86 10.25
CA ILE A 307 -0.99 32.51 10.83
C ILE A 307 -0.71 31.49 9.72
N TYR A 308 -1.47 31.55 8.62
CA TYR A 308 -1.30 30.66 7.47
C TYR A 308 0.10 30.76 6.86
N LYS A 309 0.56 31.98 6.56
CA LYS A 309 1.92 32.21 6.03
C LYS A 309 2.99 31.73 7.00
N LEU A 310 2.83 32.05 8.29
CA LEU A 310 3.77 31.61 9.32
C LEU A 310 3.86 30.08 9.38
N GLY A 311 2.74 29.36 9.34
CA GLY A 311 2.72 27.91 9.35
C GLY A 311 3.41 27.28 8.13
N LEU A 312 3.26 27.87 6.94
CA LEU A 312 3.95 27.41 5.73
C LEU A 312 5.47 27.68 5.77
N GLU A 313 5.88 28.84 6.27
CA GLU A 313 7.32 29.17 6.44
C GLU A 313 7.98 28.20 7.42
N ARG A 314 7.37 28.00 8.59
CA ARG A 314 7.87 27.10 9.63
C ARG A 314 7.83 25.64 9.20
N PHE A 315 6.84 25.25 8.38
CA PHE A 315 6.81 23.94 7.73
C PHE A 315 8.05 23.71 6.87
N GLY A 316 8.44 24.70 6.05
CA GLY A 316 9.64 24.62 5.21
C GLY A 316 10.92 24.44 6.02
N GLU A 317 11.13 25.28 7.04
CA GLU A 317 12.29 25.17 7.94
C GLU A 317 12.35 23.80 8.65
N ARG A 318 11.19 23.32 9.11
CA ARG A 318 11.07 22.02 9.79
C ARG A 318 11.38 20.87 8.84
N ASP A 319 10.84 20.90 7.62
CA ASP A 319 11.05 19.84 6.63
C ASP A 319 12.51 19.77 6.19
N GLU A 320 13.16 20.92 5.97
CA GLU A 320 14.60 21.00 5.70
C GLU A 320 15.42 20.39 6.84
N GLU A 321 15.11 20.73 8.09
CA GLU A 321 15.79 20.16 9.25
C GLU A 321 15.59 18.64 9.38
N ILE A 322 14.38 18.14 9.11
CA ILE A 322 14.07 16.71 9.10
C ILE A 322 14.90 16.00 8.02
N GLN A 323 14.93 16.55 6.80
CA GLN A 323 15.68 15.96 5.69
C GLN A 323 17.18 15.93 5.99
N ASP A 324 17.74 17.02 6.48
CA ASP A 324 19.16 17.10 6.85
C ASP A 324 19.51 16.06 7.93
N PHE A 325 18.68 15.93 8.96
CA PHE A 325 18.87 14.92 10.00
C PHE A 325 18.83 13.50 9.46
N LEU A 326 17.81 13.16 8.64
CA LEU A 326 17.66 11.82 8.06
C LEU A 326 18.81 11.48 7.09
N ASN A 327 19.27 12.44 6.30
CA ASN A 327 20.43 12.26 5.43
C ASN A 327 21.69 11.98 6.23
N ASN A 328 21.96 12.75 7.28
CA ASN A 328 23.10 12.52 8.17
C ASN A 328 23.05 11.15 8.86
N LEU A 329 21.87 10.71 9.32
CA LEU A 329 21.69 9.37 9.89
C LEU A 329 22.02 8.28 8.88
N LYS A 330 21.51 8.43 7.65
CA LYS A 330 21.74 7.46 6.57
C LYS A 330 23.21 7.39 6.19
N GLU A 331 23.88 8.53 6.02
CA GLU A 331 25.31 8.59 5.72
C GLU A 331 26.14 7.91 6.82
N GLY A 332 25.83 8.16 8.10
CA GLY A 332 26.53 7.50 9.21
C GLY A 332 26.31 5.99 9.26
N GLN A 333 25.10 5.51 8.94
CA GLN A 333 24.81 4.07 8.83
C GLN A 333 25.54 3.42 7.66
N GLU A 334 25.57 4.08 6.49
CA GLU A 334 26.26 3.58 5.29
C GLU A 334 27.78 3.49 5.51
N GLU A 335 28.39 4.51 6.13
CA GLU A 335 29.82 4.53 6.42
C GLU A 335 30.24 3.34 7.31
N LEU A 336 29.49 3.08 8.38
CA LEU A 336 29.74 1.96 9.28
C LEU A 336 29.42 0.61 8.64
N GLN A 337 28.39 0.52 7.80
CA GLN A 337 28.10 -0.68 7.04
C GLN A 337 29.27 -1.04 6.10
N ILE A 338 29.86 -0.08 5.41
CA ILE A 338 31.02 -0.29 4.54
C ILE A 338 32.23 -0.77 5.35
N MET A 339 32.49 -0.17 6.52
CA MET A 339 33.57 -0.61 7.40
C MET A 339 33.37 -2.03 7.91
N GLY A 340 32.14 -2.39 8.32
CA GLY A 340 31.80 -3.75 8.75
C GLY A 340 31.94 -4.78 7.63
N GLN A 341 31.45 -4.46 6.43
CA GLN A 341 31.60 -5.32 5.24
C GLN A 341 33.07 -5.60 4.93
N LYS A 342 33.91 -4.56 4.94
CA LYS A 342 35.34 -4.72 4.73
C LYS A 342 35.98 -5.63 5.78
N GLY A 343 35.61 -5.47 7.06
CA GLY A 343 36.10 -6.33 8.13
C GLY A 343 35.71 -7.80 7.93
N ILE A 344 34.49 -8.05 7.46
CA ILE A 344 34.02 -9.40 7.12
C ILE A 344 34.76 -9.96 5.89
N GLU A 345 34.95 -9.17 4.83
CA GLU A 345 35.68 -9.59 3.63
C GLU A 345 37.13 -9.97 3.95
N ASP A 346 37.83 -9.14 4.73
CA ASP A 346 39.20 -9.40 5.17
C ASP A 346 39.26 -10.71 6.00
N PHE A 347 38.26 -10.96 6.86
CA PHE A 347 38.16 -12.20 7.62
C PHE A 347 37.85 -13.43 6.75
N LEU A 348 36.96 -13.30 5.74
CA LEU A 348 36.65 -14.42 4.84
C LEU A 348 37.86 -14.85 4.02
N GLN A 349 38.71 -13.91 3.59
CA GLN A 349 39.98 -14.23 2.93
C GLN A 349 40.94 -14.97 3.88
N PHE A 350 41.02 -14.52 5.15
CA PHE A 350 41.78 -15.21 6.18
C PHE A 350 41.24 -16.63 6.43
N LYS A 351 39.92 -16.79 6.51
CA LYS A 351 39.23 -18.08 6.66
C LYS A 351 39.61 -19.04 5.54
N GLU A 352 39.55 -18.62 4.26
CA GLU A 352 39.90 -19.48 3.13
C GLU A 352 41.33 -20.03 3.26
N THR A 353 42.27 -19.18 3.66
CA THR A 353 43.67 -19.56 3.86
C THR A 353 43.82 -20.61 4.98
N ILE A 354 43.19 -20.37 6.13
CA ILE A 354 43.23 -21.29 7.28
C ILE A 354 42.55 -22.62 6.95
N PHE A 355 41.40 -22.59 6.27
CA PHE A 355 40.65 -23.80 5.92
C PHE A 355 41.40 -24.65 4.89
N GLU A 356 42.13 -24.05 3.95
CA GLU A 356 42.97 -24.79 3.01
C GLU A 356 44.14 -25.50 3.74
N GLU A 357 44.80 -24.82 4.67
CA GLU A 357 45.88 -25.40 5.49
C GLU A 357 45.35 -26.48 6.45
N ALA A 358 44.21 -26.24 7.09
CA ALA A 358 43.56 -27.23 7.95
C ALA A 358 43.11 -28.46 7.15
N ARG A 359 42.53 -28.26 5.96
CA ARG A 359 42.05 -29.36 5.10
C ARG A 359 43.20 -30.24 4.60
N THR A 360 44.31 -29.65 4.17
CA THR A 360 45.49 -30.41 3.73
C THR A 360 46.09 -31.22 4.87
N THR A 361 46.22 -30.61 6.05
CA THR A 361 46.76 -31.26 7.26
C THR A 361 45.85 -32.39 7.76
N LEU A 362 44.54 -32.15 7.86
CA LEU A 362 43.54 -33.14 8.28
C LEU A 362 43.44 -34.31 7.29
N ARG A 363 43.48 -34.04 5.98
CA ARG A 363 43.45 -35.10 4.96
C ARG A 363 44.65 -36.04 5.08
N GLN A 364 45.83 -35.50 5.38
CA GLN A 364 47.04 -36.30 5.61
C GLN A 364 46.93 -37.14 6.89
N LEU A 365 46.38 -36.57 7.96
CA LEU A 365 46.16 -37.25 9.24
C LEU A 365 45.14 -38.41 9.09
N GLU A 366 44.02 -38.17 8.41
CA GLU A 366 43.01 -39.20 8.13
C GLU A 366 43.55 -40.29 7.19
N TYR A 367 44.31 -39.93 6.14
CA TYR A 367 44.96 -40.90 5.25
C TYR A 367 45.91 -41.84 6.01
N ASN A 368 46.76 -41.30 6.88
CA ASN A 368 47.68 -42.07 7.71
C ASN A 368 46.92 -43.04 8.64
N THR A 369 45.81 -42.57 9.21
CA THR A 369 44.95 -43.36 10.10
C THR A 369 44.25 -44.50 9.34
N MET A 370 43.75 -44.25 8.12
CA MET A 370 43.14 -45.27 7.26
C MET A 370 44.13 -46.35 6.78
N HIS A 371 45.41 -46.00 6.63
CA HIS A 371 46.47 -46.92 6.20
C HIS A 371 47.17 -47.67 7.36
N GLY A 372 46.64 -47.55 8.58
CA GLY A 372 47.04 -48.36 9.73
C GLY A 372 48.26 -47.87 10.49
N GLU A 373 48.61 -46.58 10.38
CA GLU A 373 49.60 -45.96 11.27
C GLU A 373 48.99 -45.65 12.64
N ASP A 374 49.74 -45.88 13.72
CA ASP A 374 49.28 -45.57 15.08
C ASP A 374 48.99 -44.06 15.22
N GLU A 375 47.85 -43.71 15.82
CA GLU A 375 47.48 -42.30 16.12
C GLU A 375 48.54 -41.60 16.97
N GLU A 376 49.31 -42.34 17.78
CA GLU A 376 50.40 -41.86 18.63
C GLU A 376 51.77 -41.80 17.90
N SER A 377 51.81 -41.95 16.58
CA SER A 377 53.06 -41.80 15.83
C SER A 377 53.62 -40.37 15.99
N PRO A 378 54.95 -40.19 16.06
CA PRO A 378 55.55 -38.86 16.18
C PRO A 378 55.14 -37.89 15.06
N GLU A 379 54.79 -38.41 13.88
CA GLU A 379 54.35 -37.61 12.73
C GLU A 379 52.88 -37.20 12.86
N ASN A 380 51.98 -38.08 13.30
CA ASN A 380 50.57 -37.78 13.53
C ASN A 380 50.35 -36.81 14.71
N LEU A 381 51.16 -36.91 15.77
CA LEU A 381 51.15 -35.95 16.88
C LEU A 381 51.53 -34.53 16.44
N VAL A 382 52.46 -34.39 15.48
CA VAL A 382 52.85 -33.08 14.94
C VAL A 382 51.73 -32.50 14.06
N LEU A 383 51.08 -33.33 13.24
CA LEU A 383 49.94 -32.91 12.41
C LEU A 383 48.74 -32.49 13.28
N SER A 384 48.46 -33.21 14.37
CA SER A 384 47.42 -32.84 15.34
C SER A 384 47.72 -31.49 16.02
N ASP A 385 48.96 -31.26 16.45
CA ASP A 385 49.38 -29.98 17.06
C ASP A 385 49.30 -28.80 16.07
N ILE A 386 49.49 -29.05 14.76
CA ILE A 386 49.27 -28.04 13.72
C ILE A 386 47.78 -27.70 13.58
N VAL A 387 46.90 -28.70 13.53
CA VAL A 387 45.44 -28.50 13.45
C VAL A 387 44.92 -27.74 14.69
N ASP A 388 45.37 -28.11 15.89
CA ASP A 388 44.99 -27.42 17.13
C ASP A 388 45.43 -25.95 17.11
N LYS A 389 46.63 -25.65 16.61
CA LYS A 389 47.11 -24.27 16.44
C LYS A 389 46.29 -23.47 15.43
N LEU A 390 45.90 -24.09 14.31
CA LEU A 390 45.05 -23.45 13.30
C LEU A 390 43.64 -23.16 13.85
N ASN A 391 43.07 -24.08 14.64
CA ASN A 391 41.79 -23.87 15.32
C ASN A 391 41.87 -22.70 16.30
N ILE A 392 42.90 -22.64 17.15
CA ILE A 392 43.09 -21.53 18.09
C ILE A 392 43.23 -20.19 17.34
N GLN A 393 44.03 -20.16 16.26
CA GLN A 393 44.20 -18.95 15.45
C GLN A 393 42.89 -18.47 14.82
N PHE A 394 42.05 -19.40 14.36
CA PHE A 394 40.75 -19.07 13.81
C PHE A 394 39.77 -18.58 14.88
N GLU A 395 39.72 -19.24 16.04
CA GLU A 395 38.89 -18.81 17.18
C GLU A 395 39.29 -17.40 17.65
N ASP A 396 40.59 -17.12 17.78
CA ASP A 396 41.11 -15.80 18.17
C ASP A 396 40.70 -14.74 17.14
N ALA A 397 40.91 -14.99 15.85
CA ALA A 397 40.52 -14.06 14.78
C ALA A 397 39.01 -13.83 14.70
N MET A 398 38.21 -14.88 14.95
CA MET A 398 36.74 -14.79 14.97
C MET A 398 36.25 -13.95 16.16
N ASN A 399 36.86 -14.14 17.33
CA ASN A 399 36.58 -13.32 18.52
C ASN A 399 36.96 -11.84 18.28
N ASP A 400 38.10 -11.57 17.63
CA ASP A 400 38.52 -10.21 17.27
C ASP A 400 37.55 -9.55 16.28
N LEU A 401 37.07 -10.29 15.27
CA LEU A 401 36.05 -9.80 14.33
C LEU A 401 34.75 -9.48 15.07
N TRP A 402 34.26 -10.38 15.92
CA TRP A 402 33.04 -10.17 16.69
C TRP A 402 33.17 -8.92 17.59
N GLN A 403 34.28 -8.77 18.32
CA GLN A 403 34.53 -7.59 19.15
C GLN A 403 34.53 -6.31 18.32
N THR A 404 35.13 -6.33 17.13
CA THR A 404 35.18 -5.19 16.23
C THR A 404 33.79 -4.79 15.75
N LEU A 405 33.02 -5.74 15.23
CA LEU A 405 31.66 -5.50 14.73
C LEU A 405 30.71 -5.03 15.83
N MET A 406 30.78 -5.65 17.01
CA MET A 406 29.96 -5.26 18.17
C MET A 406 30.32 -3.87 18.70
N THR A 407 31.61 -3.52 18.72
CA THR A 407 32.07 -2.18 19.15
C THR A 407 31.61 -1.10 18.17
N GLN A 408 31.72 -1.36 16.86
CA GLN A 408 31.21 -0.47 15.82
C GLN A 408 29.71 -0.26 15.92
N GLU A 409 28.96 -1.34 16.14
CA GLU A 409 27.50 -1.32 16.27
C GLU A 409 27.03 -0.58 17.53
N LEU A 410 27.72 -0.77 18.66
CA LEU A 410 27.46 -0.02 19.89
C LEU A 410 27.74 1.48 19.70
N TYR A 411 28.86 1.81 19.06
CA TYR A 411 29.21 3.21 18.77
C TYR A 411 28.15 3.88 17.87
N LEU A 412 27.66 3.18 16.84
CA LEU A 412 26.60 3.68 15.97
C LEU A 412 25.32 3.97 16.76
N HIS A 413 24.93 3.03 17.63
CA HIS A 413 23.74 3.17 18.45
C HIS A 413 23.82 4.38 19.38
N GLU A 414 24.93 4.54 20.10
CA GLU A 414 25.16 5.69 20.99
C GLU A 414 25.17 7.02 20.21
N ALA A 415 25.81 7.05 19.04
CA ALA A 415 25.85 8.24 18.19
C ALA A 415 24.46 8.63 17.65
N ILE A 416 23.64 7.65 17.26
CA ILE A 416 22.26 7.90 16.80
C ILE A 416 21.38 8.38 17.95
N GLU A 417 21.52 7.81 19.16
CA GLU A 417 20.77 8.25 20.34
C GLU A 417 21.11 9.71 20.70
N GLU A 418 22.40 10.06 20.71
CA GLU A 418 22.84 11.43 20.97
C GLU A 418 22.35 12.40 19.87
N SER A 419 22.49 12.01 18.60
CA SER A 419 22.03 12.81 17.46
C SER A 419 20.52 13.03 17.50
N THR A 420 19.74 11.98 17.78
CA THR A 420 18.27 12.04 17.91
C THR A 420 17.85 12.95 19.07
N THR A 421 18.58 12.92 20.19
CA THR A 421 18.33 13.83 21.33
C THR A 421 18.58 15.29 20.95
N ASN A 422 19.68 15.57 20.24
CA ASN A 422 20.01 16.91 19.76
C ASN A 422 18.97 17.42 18.75
N PHE A 423 18.54 16.56 17.83
CA PHE A 423 17.50 16.83 16.86
C PHE A 423 16.15 17.11 17.53
N HIS A 424 15.73 16.29 18.50
CA HIS A 424 14.52 16.52 19.28
C HIS A 424 14.51 17.91 19.91
N ARG A 425 15.62 18.31 20.56
CA ARG A 425 15.73 19.66 21.15
C ARG A 425 15.55 20.76 20.10
N LYS A 426 16.17 20.62 18.93
CA LYS A 426 16.13 21.65 17.88
C LYS A 426 14.74 21.77 17.24
N ILE A 427 14.10 20.64 16.92
CA ILE A 427 12.72 20.62 16.40
C ILE A 427 11.73 21.11 17.45
N ALA A 428 11.88 20.70 18.71
CA ALA A 428 11.03 21.20 19.80
C ALA A 428 11.13 22.72 19.96
N GLU A 429 12.33 23.30 19.84
CA GLU A 429 12.51 24.74 19.89
C GLU A 429 11.87 25.45 18.69
N LEU A 430 12.04 24.94 17.48
CA LEU A 430 11.40 25.48 16.26
C LEU A 430 9.88 25.48 16.40
N MET A 431 9.31 24.37 16.85
CA MET A 431 7.87 24.21 17.01
C MET A 431 7.31 25.03 18.17
N SER A 432 8.04 25.17 19.29
CA SER A 432 7.63 26.05 20.39
C SER A 432 7.52 27.50 19.92
N LYS A 433 8.50 27.98 19.15
CA LYS A 433 8.47 29.34 18.58
C LYS A 433 7.28 29.54 17.64
N PHE A 434 6.97 28.54 16.81
CA PHE A 434 5.79 28.58 15.94
C PHE A 434 4.49 28.68 16.75
N VAL A 435 4.34 27.84 17.77
CA VAL A 435 3.16 27.85 18.64
C VAL A 435 3.05 29.19 19.37
N GLU A 436 4.11 29.67 20.02
CA GLU A 436 4.13 30.94 20.74
C GLU A 436 3.74 32.14 19.85
N GLN A 437 4.28 32.20 18.62
CA GLN A 437 3.92 33.24 17.66
C GLN A 437 2.46 33.11 17.21
N SER A 438 1.99 31.89 16.94
CA SER A 438 0.59 31.64 16.60
C SER A 438 -0.37 32.06 17.72
N GLN A 439 -0.05 31.73 18.98
CA GLN A 439 -0.82 32.14 20.15
C GLN A 439 -0.97 33.67 20.25
N SER A 440 0.08 34.42 19.87
CA SER A 440 0.01 35.89 19.84
C SER A 440 -1.01 36.42 18.83
N PHE A 441 -1.23 35.73 17.70
CA PHE A 441 -2.29 36.05 16.75
C PHE A 441 -3.66 35.62 17.26
N PHE A 442 -3.78 34.46 17.93
CA PHE A 442 -5.05 34.04 18.54
C PHE A 442 -5.51 34.97 19.67
N VAL A 443 -4.58 35.57 20.42
CA VAL A 443 -4.92 36.65 21.36
C VAL A 443 -5.55 37.83 20.63
N GLN A 444 -4.97 38.27 19.51
CA GLN A 444 -5.53 39.35 18.70
C GLN A 444 -6.89 38.98 18.10
N LEU A 445 -7.09 37.74 17.63
CA LEU A 445 -8.38 37.25 17.16
C LEU A 445 -9.47 37.34 18.24
N ARG A 446 -9.14 36.99 19.49
CA ARG A 446 -10.05 37.15 20.63
C ARG A 446 -10.36 38.63 20.90
N GLU A 447 -9.36 39.51 20.83
CA GLU A 447 -9.57 40.95 20.99
C GLU A 447 -10.51 41.52 19.93
N ILE A 448 -10.37 41.10 18.67
CA ILE A 448 -11.29 41.48 17.59
C ILE A 448 -12.71 40.95 17.88
N SER A 449 -12.85 39.69 18.32
CA SER A 449 -14.16 39.14 18.71
C SER A 449 -14.82 39.92 19.85
N VAL A 450 -14.04 40.38 20.82
CA VAL A 450 -14.53 41.24 21.92
C VAL A 450 -14.96 42.59 21.35
N HIS A 451 -14.13 43.23 20.53
CA HIS A 451 -14.46 44.52 19.92
C HIS A 451 -15.73 44.46 19.05
N PHE A 452 -15.89 43.39 18.27
CA PHE A 452 -17.09 43.11 17.51
C PHE A 452 -18.33 43.03 18.42
N SER A 453 -18.25 42.32 19.55
CA SER A 453 -19.36 42.21 20.51
C SER A 453 -19.72 43.55 21.16
N GLU A 454 -18.74 44.41 21.44
CA GLU A 454 -18.95 45.76 21.98
C GLU A 454 -19.65 46.67 20.97
N ASN A 455 -19.19 46.67 19.71
CA ASN A 455 -19.80 47.44 18.63
C ASN A 455 -21.21 46.93 18.30
N MET A 456 -21.42 45.61 18.30
CA MET A 456 -22.75 45.01 18.18
C MET A 456 -23.68 45.46 19.30
N THR A 457 -23.17 45.57 20.53
CA THR A 457 -23.95 46.11 21.67
C THR A 457 -24.42 47.52 21.40
N GLU A 458 -23.55 48.39 20.88
CA GLU A 458 -23.92 49.77 20.54
C GLU A 458 -24.99 49.81 19.44
N ILE A 459 -24.80 49.05 18.35
CA ILE A 459 -25.73 48.98 17.22
C ILE A 459 -27.11 48.51 17.66
N VAL A 460 -27.18 47.38 18.37
CA VAL A 460 -28.44 46.78 18.83
C VAL A 460 -29.14 47.71 19.83
N THR A 461 -28.40 48.29 20.78
CA THR A 461 -28.95 49.22 21.77
C THR A 461 -29.52 50.47 21.10
N ARG A 462 -28.81 51.02 20.10
CA ARG A 462 -29.25 52.20 19.34
C ARG A 462 -30.49 51.91 18.49
N PHE A 463 -30.52 50.76 17.83
CA PHE A 463 -31.67 50.30 17.03
C PHE A 463 -32.93 50.20 17.89
N ILE A 464 -32.84 49.50 19.03
CA ILE A 464 -33.95 49.30 19.96
C ILE A 464 -34.41 50.64 20.55
N SER A 465 -33.46 51.49 20.98
CA SER A 465 -33.79 52.82 21.51
C SER A 465 -34.54 53.68 20.50
N THR A 466 -34.16 53.60 19.22
CA THR A 466 -34.81 54.35 18.14
C THR A 466 -36.22 53.80 17.85
N LYS A 467 -36.39 52.48 17.78
CA LYS A 467 -37.70 51.84 17.57
C LYS A 467 -38.66 52.10 18.73
N LEU A 468 -38.18 52.04 19.98
CA LEU A 468 -38.96 52.41 21.18
C LEU A 468 -39.38 53.89 21.15
N ALA A 469 -38.48 54.80 20.77
CA ALA A 469 -38.78 56.24 20.71
C ALA A 469 -39.83 56.58 19.63
N LEU A 470 -39.80 55.87 18.50
CA LEU A 470 -40.74 56.06 17.39
C LEU A 470 -42.07 55.32 17.57
N GLN A 471 -42.16 54.41 18.54
CA GLN A 471 -43.29 53.47 18.70
C GLN A 471 -43.59 52.66 17.43
N ASP A 472 -42.56 52.46 16.61
CA ASP A 472 -42.64 51.75 15.34
C ASP A 472 -42.00 50.37 15.52
N PHE A 473 -42.82 49.33 15.50
CA PHE A 473 -42.40 47.94 15.70
C PHE A 473 -42.79 47.03 14.56
N ASP A 474 -43.32 47.57 13.46
CA ASP A 474 -43.86 46.76 12.36
C ASP A 474 -42.75 45.99 11.65
N ASP A 475 -41.56 46.59 11.55
CA ASP A 475 -40.37 45.99 10.93
C ASP A 475 -39.44 45.28 11.92
N VAL A 476 -39.83 45.10 13.19
CA VAL A 476 -38.99 44.40 14.19
C VAL A 476 -39.30 42.89 14.19
N PRO A 477 -38.31 42.03 13.91
CA PRO A 477 -38.49 40.58 13.92
C PRO A 477 -38.94 40.05 15.28
N SER A 478 -39.72 38.96 15.28
CA SER A 478 -40.34 38.39 16.50
C SER A 478 -39.34 38.08 17.60
N ASP A 479 -38.19 37.55 17.22
CA ASP A 479 -37.17 37.07 18.16
C ASP A 479 -36.49 38.25 18.87
N LEU A 480 -36.21 39.33 18.14
CA LEU A 480 -35.73 40.59 18.73
C LEU A 480 -36.80 41.29 19.56
N ARG A 481 -38.07 41.20 19.18
CA ARG A 481 -39.20 41.82 19.90
C ARG A 481 -39.34 41.27 21.32
N MET A 482 -39.11 39.97 21.51
CA MET A 482 -39.10 39.34 22.84
C MET A 482 -37.98 39.89 23.74
N CYS A 483 -36.86 40.30 23.15
CA CYS A 483 -35.73 40.90 23.85
C CYS A 483 -35.86 42.41 24.07
N MET A 484 -36.77 43.11 23.36
CA MET A 484 -36.97 44.56 23.55
C MET A 484 -37.58 44.91 24.92
N GLU A 485 -38.30 43.98 25.55
CA GLU A 485 -38.91 44.16 26.86
C GLU A 485 -37.91 43.95 28.02
N ASP A 486 -36.78 43.27 27.74
CA ASP A 486 -35.76 42.92 28.73
C ASP A 486 -34.35 43.25 28.21
N ARG A 487 -33.77 44.32 28.76
CA ARG A 487 -32.41 44.76 28.40
C ARG A 487 -31.36 43.70 28.70
N ASP A 488 -31.57 42.86 29.71
CA ASP A 488 -30.62 41.82 30.09
C ASP A 488 -30.66 40.67 29.07
N ALA A 489 -31.80 40.41 28.41
CA ALA A 489 -31.91 39.41 27.36
C ALA A 489 -31.02 39.72 26.15
N ILE A 490 -30.89 41.00 25.76
CA ILE A 490 -30.02 41.42 24.65
C ILE A 490 -28.55 41.22 25.01
N LEU A 491 -28.17 41.60 26.23
CA LEU A 491 -26.80 41.41 26.71
C LEU A 491 -26.44 39.92 26.77
N ASN A 492 -27.39 39.06 27.12
CA ASN A 492 -27.20 37.60 27.10
C ASN A 492 -26.99 37.06 25.68
N LEU A 493 -27.75 37.53 24.67
CA LEU A 493 -27.53 37.13 23.27
C LEU A 493 -26.12 37.52 22.78
N ILE A 494 -25.69 38.74 23.09
CA ILE A 494 -24.36 39.22 22.68
C ILE A 494 -23.26 38.43 23.39
N ALA A 495 -23.46 38.12 24.68
CA ALA A 495 -22.55 37.27 25.43
C ALA A 495 -22.48 35.86 24.80
N GLY A 496 -23.62 35.25 24.46
CA GLY A 496 -23.69 33.93 23.84
C GLY A 496 -22.97 33.85 22.48
N MET A 497 -23.18 34.83 21.60
CA MET A 497 -22.46 34.97 20.33
C MET A 497 -20.95 35.08 20.56
N LYS A 498 -20.53 36.00 21.44
CA LYS A 498 -19.11 36.23 21.74
C LYS A 498 -18.44 34.99 22.33
N ASP A 499 -19.11 34.30 23.24
CA ASP A 499 -18.60 33.09 23.88
C ASP A 499 -18.47 31.96 22.85
N THR A 500 -19.43 31.83 21.92
CA THR A 500 -19.35 30.88 20.80
C THR A 500 -18.17 31.17 19.87
N HIS A 501 -18.00 32.43 19.48
CA HIS A 501 -16.88 32.84 18.62
C HIS A 501 -15.53 32.63 19.32
N THR A 502 -15.41 33.03 20.59
CA THR A 502 -14.20 32.85 21.39
C THR A 502 -13.85 31.37 21.54
N LEU A 503 -14.83 30.51 21.81
CA LEU A 503 -14.64 29.07 21.90
C LEU A 503 -14.09 28.48 20.60
N ARG A 504 -14.60 28.90 19.43
CA ARG A 504 -14.09 28.43 18.12
C ARG A 504 -12.65 28.85 17.85
N ILE A 505 -12.29 30.06 18.27
CA ILE A 505 -10.92 30.56 18.19
C ILE A 505 -10.00 29.72 19.10
N ASP A 506 -10.44 29.45 20.34
CA ASP A 506 -9.71 28.62 21.30
C ASP A 506 -9.54 27.18 20.81
N GLU A 507 -10.60 26.55 20.28
CA GLU A 507 -10.56 25.21 19.68
C GLU A 507 -9.52 25.14 18.55
N ARG A 508 -9.38 26.21 17.75
CA ARG A 508 -8.41 26.25 16.65
C ARG A 508 -6.98 26.42 17.16
N GLU A 509 -6.77 27.28 18.16
CA GLU A 509 -5.47 27.46 18.83
C GLU A 509 -4.99 26.15 19.46
N ASP A 510 -5.86 25.50 20.25
CA ASP A 510 -5.57 24.24 20.93
C ASP A 510 -5.22 23.14 19.93
N ARG A 511 -5.91 23.11 18.78
CA ARG A 511 -5.61 22.15 17.71
C ARG A 511 -4.20 22.36 17.13
N ILE A 512 -3.76 23.60 16.92
CA ILE A 512 -2.40 23.88 16.42
C ILE A 512 -1.35 23.45 17.46
N ALA A 513 -1.55 23.81 18.73
CA ALA A 513 -0.62 23.48 19.80
C ALA A 513 -0.52 21.95 20.02
N THR A 514 -1.66 21.28 20.09
CA THR A 514 -1.74 19.83 20.32
C THR A 514 -1.11 19.05 19.17
N ARG A 515 -1.49 19.35 17.91
CA ARG A 515 -0.93 18.65 16.75
C ARG A 515 0.57 18.89 16.58
N SER A 516 1.05 20.11 16.88
CA SER A 516 2.47 20.41 16.85
C SER A 516 3.26 19.55 17.84
N LYS A 517 2.74 19.36 19.05
CA LYS A 517 3.35 18.52 20.07
C LYS A 517 3.29 17.03 19.71
N GLU A 518 2.11 16.53 19.36
CA GLU A 518 1.90 15.13 18.99
C GLU A 518 2.78 14.71 17.81
N PHE A 519 2.97 15.59 16.82
CA PHE A 519 3.85 15.33 15.69
C PHE A 519 5.29 15.05 16.14
N ILE A 520 5.83 15.85 17.06
CA ILE A 520 7.20 15.69 17.55
C ILE A 520 7.31 14.41 18.37
N ASP A 521 6.39 14.19 19.31
CA ASP A 521 6.41 13.02 20.19
C ASP A 521 6.34 11.73 19.34
N GLN A 522 5.41 11.65 18.39
CA GLN A 522 5.28 10.49 17.49
C GLN A 522 6.53 10.29 16.61
N MET A 523 7.11 11.38 16.09
CA MET A 523 8.30 11.28 15.24
C MET A 523 9.50 10.71 16.02
N ILE A 524 9.74 11.21 17.23
CA ILE A 524 10.84 10.76 18.07
C ILE A 524 10.63 9.33 18.57
N ASP A 525 9.41 8.98 18.96
CA ASP A 525 9.08 7.61 19.35
C ASP A 525 9.33 6.63 18.20
N ASN A 526 8.99 7.01 16.97
CA ASN A 526 9.27 6.21 15.78
C ASN A 526 10.78 6.08 15.52
N LEU A 527 11.55 7.17 15.61
CA LEU A 527 13.00 7.13 15.43
C LEU A 527 13.68 6.22 16.45
N ASN A 528 13.32 6.36 17.73
CA ASN A 528 13.86 5.53 18.80
C ASN A 528 13.47 4.05 18.63
N SER A 529 12.22 3.77 18.27
CA SER A 529 11.74 2.40 18.07
C SER A 529 12.44 1.72 16.89
N ASN A 530 12.57 2.43 15.77
CA ASN A 530 13.27 1.94 14.58
C ASN A 530 14.76 1.69 14.88
N GLU A 531 15.40 2.56 15.65
CA GLU A 531 16.80 2.39 16.04
C GLU A 531 16.99 1.17 16.96
N ILE A 532 16.10 0.97 17.94
CA ILE A 532 16.13 -0.22 18.80
C ILE A 532 15.96 -1.50 17.98
N GLU A 533 15.03 -1.51 17.02
CA GLU A 533 14.78 -2.66 16.15
C GLU A 533 15.97 -2.94 15.24
N ARG A 534 16.56 -1.90 14.63
CA ARG A 534 17.76 -2.02 13.80
C ARG A 534 18.93 -2.55 14.60
N HIS A 535 19.20 -1.98 15.78
CA HIS A 535 20.30 -2.37 16.64
C HIS A 535 20.19 -3.85 17.06
N ARG A 536 19.01 -4.28 17.50
CA ARG A 536 18.75 -5.68 17.85
C ARG A 536 18.92 -6.62 16.66
N SER A 537 18.39 -6.23 15.51
CA SER A 537 18.50 -7.03 14.28
C SER A 537 19.96 -7.21 13.86
N LYS A 538 20.77 -6.14 13.97
CA LYS A 538 22.19 -6.20 13.62
C LYS A 538 23.00 -7.07 14.59
N ILE A 539 22.74 -6.98 15.89
CA ILE A 539 23.37 -7.86 16.89
C ILE A 539 23.04 -9.33 16.60
N LEU A 540 21.77 -9.64 16.27
CA LEU A 540 21.36 -10.99 15.91
C LEU A 540 22.06 -11.49 14.64
N GLU A 541 22.19 -10.64 13.62
CA GLU A 541 22.92 -10.95 12.39
C GLU A 541 24.39 -11.26 12.66
N ILE A 542 25.07 -10.43 13.47
CA ILE A 542 26.47 -10.65 13.86
C ILE A 542 26.61 -11.99 14.59
N ASN A 543 25.77 -12.26 15.58
CA ASN A 543 25.85 -13.51 16.34
C ASN A 543 25.56 -14.74 15.47
N SER A 544 24.54 -14.68 14.61
CA SER A 544 24.23 -15.76 13.68
C SER A 544 25.37 -16.02 12.70
N PHE A 545 26.05 -14.97 12.23
CA PHE A 545 27.22 -15.11 11.38
C PHE A 545 28.37 -15.84 12.09
N ILE A 546 28.65 -15.50 13.36
CA ILE A 546 29.67 -16.18 14.16
C ILE A 546 29.30 -17.66 14.45
N GLU A 547 28.03 -17.95 14.72
CA GLU A 547 27.55 -19.32 14.91
C GLU A 547 27.78 -20.18 13.67
N ILE A 548 27.42 -19.68 12.48
CA ILE A 548 27.66 -20.36 11.20
C ILE A 548 29.15 -20.63 10.98
N LEU A 549 30.02 -19.67 11.31
CA LEU A 549 31.47 -19.85 11.19
C LEU A 549 32.02 -20.90 12.14
N THR A 550 31.50 -20.95 13.37
CA THR A 550 31.86 -21.95 14.38
C THR A 550 31.46 -23.35 13.94
N GLU A 551 30.23 -23.51 13.43
CA GLU A 551 29.74 -24.79 12.89
C GLU A 551 30.57 -25.25 11.69
N ALA A 552 30.93 -24.34 10.78
CA ALA A 552 31.73 -24.66 9.60
C ALA A 552 33.12 -25.23 9.98
N MET A 553 33.76 -24.72 11.03
CA MET A 553 35.03 -25.26 11.51
C MET A 553 34.85 -26.62 12.21
N ALA A 554 33.78 -26.79 12.99
CA ALA A 554 33.49 -28.04 13.69
C ALA A 554 33.17 -29.21 12.74
N LEU A 555 32.56 -28.94 11.59
CA LEU A 555 32.19 -29.95 10.58
C LEU A 555 33.35 -30.35 9.66
N LEU A 556 34.40 -29.52 9.55
CA LEU A 556 35.51 -29.72 8.62
C LEU A 556 36.15 -31.12 8.68
N PRO A 557 36.42 -31.73 9.86
CA PRO A 557 36.98 -33.08 9.92
C PRO A 557 36.02 -34.16 9.41
N HIS A 558 34.72 -34.00 9.64
CA HIS A 558 33.69 -34.93 9.17
C HIS A 558 33.59 -34.90 7.64
N ASP A 559 33.56 -33.71 7.05
CA ASP A 559 33.46 -33.52 5.60
C ASP A 559 34.67 -34.15 4.87
N ILE A 560 35.87 -34.00 5.42
CA ILE A 560 37.10 -34.60 4.85
C ILE A 560 37.06 -36.14 4.93
N ARG A 561 36.52 -36.70 6.01
CA ARG A 561 36.33 -38.16 6.13
C ARG A 561 35.36 -38.70 5.09
N GLU A 562 34.25 -38.00 4.85
CA GLU A 562 33.30 -38.39 3.81
C GLU A 562 33.88 -38.30 2.40
N GLU A 563 34.66 -37.25 2.11
CA GLU A 563 35.36 -37.09 0.83
C GLU A 563 36.36 -38.22 0.58
N LEU A 564 37.20 -38.53 1.57
CA LEU A 564 38.18 -39.63 1.47
C LEU A 564 37.50 -41.00 1.31
N ALA A 565 36.41 -41.24 2.05
CA ALA A 565 35.63 -42.46 1.91
C ALA A 565 35.03 -42.57 0.50
N ALA A 566 34.48 -41.48 -0.05
CA ALA A 566 33.93 -41.45 -1.40
C ALA A 566 35.00 -41.71 -2.49
N GLU A 567 36.22 -41.22 -2.29
CA GLU A 567 37.36 -41.48 -3.20
C GLU A 567 37.78 -42.96 -3.20
N GLU A 568 37.74 -43.65 -2.07
CA GLU A 568 38.00 -45.10 -2.00
C GLU A 568 36.92 -45.95 -2.70
N TYR A 569 35.66 -45.47 -2.77
CA TYR A 569 34.57 -46.17 -3.46
C TYR A 569 34.59 -46.03 -4.99
N VAL A 570 35.40 -45.11 -5.54
CA VAL A 570 35.52 -44.84 -6.99
C VAL A 570 36.70 -45.58 -7.64
N VAL A 571 37.53 -46.28 -6.85
CA VAL A 571 38.71 -47.05 -7.32
C VAL A 571 38.40 -48.51 -7.63
#